data_AF-K9K9V7-F1
#
_entry.id   AF-K9K9V7-F1
#
_cell.length_a   1.000
_cell.length_b   1.000
_cell.length_c   1.000
_cell.angle_alpha   90.00
_cell.angle_beta   90.00
_cell.angle_gamma   90.00
#
_symmetry.space_group_name_H-M   'P 1'
#
loop_
_entity.id
_entity.type
_entity.pdbx_description
1 polymer ?
#
loop_
_entity_poly.entity_id
_entity_poly.type
_entity_poly.pdbx_seq_one_letter_code
_entity_poly.pdbx_strand_id
1 'polypeptide(L)'
;NTIQVAVQSLRFFNSFAALDLPAFQSIVGAEGLSLAFRHIASSLLGHCSQVSCESLLHEIIVCVGYFTVNHPDNQVIVQSGRHPTVLQKLCQLPFQYFSDPRLIKVLFPSLIAACYNNHQNKIILEQEMSCVLLATFIQDLAQTPGQADNQSDQSKGTSLLI
;
A
#
# COMPACT_ATOMS: atom_id res chain seq x y z
N ASN A 1 17.07 10.18 -14.96
CA ASN A 1 17.69 8.85 -15.09
C ASN A 1 17.50 8.03 -13.81
N THR A 2 18.05 8.44 -12.66
CA THR A 2 17.95 7.69 -11.37
C THR A 2 16.52 7.43 -10.86
N ILE A 3 15.62 8.41 -10.94
CA ILE A 3 14.21 8.25 -10.51
C ILE A 3 13.51 7.14 -11.29
N GLN A 4 13.73 7.07 -12.62
CA GLN A 4 13.10 6.04 -13.46
C GLN A 4 13.62 4.65 -13.10
N VAL A 5 14.91 4.52 -12.79
CA VAL A 5 15.48 3.26 -12.31
C VAL A 5 14.83 2.85 -10.99
N ALA A 6 14.70 3.78 -10.03
CA ALA A 6 14.03 3.50 -8.75
C ALA A 6 12.58 3.05 -8.93
N VAL A 7 11.83 3.71 -9.83
CA VAL A 7 10.44 3.32 -10.16
C VAL A 7 10.39 1.90 -10.72
N GLN A 8 11.25 1.56 -11.68
CA GLN A 8 11.22 0.23 -12.28
C GLN A 8 11.68 -0.85 -11.32
N SER A 9 12.65 -0.57 -10.45
CA SER A 9 13.07 -1.50 -9.40
C SER A 9 11.94 -1.79 -8.40
N LEU A 10 11.18 -0.76 -7.98
CA LEU A 10 10.06 -0.97 -7.06
C LEU A 10 8.87 -1.64 -7.74
N ARG A 11 8.60 -1.36 -9.02
CA ARG A 11 7.61 -2.11 -9.80
C ARG A 11 7.96 -3.57 -9.91
N PHE A 12 9.25 -3.88 -10.09
CA PHE A 12 9.72 -5.26 -10.06
C PHE A 12 9.44 -5.90 -8.68
N PHE A 13 9.70 -5.21 -7.58
CA PHE A 13 9.40 -5.72 -6.23
C PHE A 13 7.90 -5.93 -6.02
N ASN A 14 7.07 -4.97 -6.43
CA ASN A 14 5.61 -5.09 -6.34
C ASN A 14 5.06 -6.22 -7.21
N SER A 15 5.62 -6.42 -8.40
CA SER A 15 5.26 -7.53 -9.28
C SER A 15 5.71 -8.87 -8.68
N PHE A 16 6.90 -8.92 -8.08
CA PHE A 16 7.38 -10.11 -7.38
C PHE A 16 6.49 -10.46 -6.19
N ALA A 17 6.14 -9.49 -5.35
CA ALA A 17 5.24 -9.68 -4.22
C ALA A 17 3.83 -10.12 -4.65
N ALA A 18 3.32 -9.60 -5.77
CA ALA A 18 2.04 -10.02 -6.32
C ALA A 18 2.06 -11.47 -6.86
N LEU A 19 3.22 -11.95 -7.33
CA LEU A 19 3.39 -13.31 -7.83
C LEU A 19 3.65 -14.33 -6.70
N ASP A 20 4.50 -13.98 -5.75
CA ASP A 20 4.88 -14.84 -4.62
C ASP A 20 5.17 -13.98 -3.39
N LEU A 21 4.10 -13.69 -2.65
CA LEU A 21 4.15 -12.86 -1.45
C LEU A 21 5.05 -13.48 -0.35
N PRO A 22 4.91 -14.78 0.01
CA PRO A 22 5.79 -15.38 1.02
C PRO A 22 7.27 -15.31 0.65
N ALA A 23 7.65 -15.58 -0.61
CA ALA A 23 9.04 -15.50 -1.04
C ALA A 23 9.56 -14.05 -0.99
N PHE A 24 8.76 -13.09 -1.46
CA PHE A 24 9.10 -11.66 -1.37
C PHE A 24 9.35 -11.24 0.09
N GLN A 25 8.42 -11.56 0.99
CA GLN A 25 8.52 -11.20 2.40
C GLN A 25 9.69 -11.88 3.09
N SER A 26 9.97 -13.14 2.77
CA SER A 26 11.10 -13.88 3.34
C SER A 26 12.45 -13.31 2.89
N ILE A 27 12.60 -12.99 1.60
CA ILE A 27 13.84 -12.46 1.05
C ILE A 27 14.09 -11.04 1.53
N VAL A 28 13.11 -10.13 1.38
CA VAL A 28 13.27 -8.73 1.79
C VAL A 28 13.29 -8.60 3.31
N GLY A 29 12.61 -9.49 4.02
CA GLY A 29 12.55 -9.55 5.48
C GLY A 29 13.78 -10.19 6.15
N ALA A 30 14.65 -10.84 5.37
CA ALA A 30 15.86 -11.45 5.89
C ALA A 30 16.75 -10.44 6.65
N GLU A 31 17.51 -10.95 7.61
CA GLU A 31 18.42 -10.14 8.42
C GLU A 31 19.36 -9.31 7.52
N GLY A 32 19.56 -8.04 7.87
CA GLY A 32 20.33 -7.08 7.07
C GLY A 32 19.57 -6.49 5.88
N LEU A 33 18.87 -7.31 5.08
CA LEU A 33 18.06 -6.82 3.95
C LEU A 33 16.85 -6.02 4.43
N SER A 34 16.19 -6.46 5.51
CA SER A 34 15.07 -5.73 6.11
C SER A 34 15.47 -4.34 6.61
N LEU A 35 16.70 -4.20 7.14
CA LEU A 35 17.24 -2.90 7.55
C LEU A 35 17.54 -2.02 6.34
N ALA A 36 18.14 -2.57 5.28
CA ALA A 36 18.38 -1.85 4.04
C ALA A 36 17.06 -1.39 3.40
N PHE A 37 16.06 -2.27 3.34
CA PHE A 37 14.72 -1.95 2.87
C PHE A 37 14.09 -0.83 3.69
N ARG A 38 14.14 -0.91 5.02
CA ARG A 38 13.65 0.15 5.92
C ARG A 38 14.32 1.49 5.64
N HIS A 39 15.65 1.50 5.45
CA HIS A 39 16.39 2.71 5.11
C HIS A 39 15.98 3.29 3.75
N ILE A 40 15.84 2.45 2.73
CA ILE A 40 15.39 2.85 1.39
C ILE A 40 13.96 3.42 1.46
N ALA A 41 13.02 2.71 2.08
CA ALA A 41 11.64 3.13 2.23
C ALA A 41 11.53 4.48 2.96
N SER A 42 12.23 4.63 4.09
CA SER A 42 12.29 5.89 4.86
C SER A 42 12.81 7.05 4.00
N SER A 43 13.84 6.80 3.18
CA SER A 43 14.46 7.83 2.34
C SER A 43 13.55 8.24 1.19
N LEU A 44 12.93 7.26 0.52
CA LEU A 44 12.02 7.51 -0.60
C LEU A 44 10.72 8.19 -0.15
N LEU A 45 10.12 7.76 0.96
CA LEU A 45 8.93 8.42 1.52
C LEU A 45 9.22 9.89 1.90
N GLY A 46 10.40 10.16 2.47
CA GLY A 46 10.81 11.53 2.82
C GLY A 46 11.10 12.41 1.61
N HIS A 47 11.78 11.87 0.59
CA HIS A 47 12.16 12.65 -0.58
C HIS A 47 10.99 12.87 -1.56
N CYS A 48 10.22 11.81 -1.84
CA CYS A 48 9.18 11.86 -2.87
C CYS A 48 7.95 12.65 -2.42
N SER A 49 7.68 12.76 -1.11
CA SER A 49 6.59 13.61 -0.61
C SER A 49 6.86 15.10 -0.83
N GLN A 50 8.13 15.50 -0.99
CA GLN A 50 8.54 16.89 -1.22
C GLN A 50 8.74 17.22 -2.71
N VAL A 51 9.21 16.25 -3.50
CA VAL A 51 9.70 16.48 -4.88
C VAL A 51 8.65 16.11 -5.96
N SER A 52 7.37 15.97 -5.60
CA SER A 52 6.26 15.69 -6.54
C SER A 52 6.52 14.49 -7.47
N CYS A 53 7.16 13.43 -6.96
CA CYS A 53 7.36 12.19 -7.71
C CYS A 53 6.31 11.16 -7.30
N GLU A 54 5.06 11.41 -7.70
CA GLU A 54 3.89 10.62 -7.29
C GLU A 54 4.01 9.15 -7.66
N SER A 55 4.49 8.83 -8.86
CA SER A 55 4.65 7.44 -9.30
C SER A 55 5.61 6.67 -8.40
N LEU A 56 6.77 7.23 -8.07
CA LEU A 56 7.73 6.59 -7.18
C LEU A 56 7.17 6.44 -5.76
N LEU A 57 6.44 7.45 -5.30
CA LEU A 57 5.79 7.45 -4.00
C LEU A 57 4.73 6.34 -3.89
N HIS A 58 3.91 6.15 -4.94
CA HIS A 58 2.94 5.05 -4.99
C HIS A 58 3.61 3.68 -4.92
N GLU A 59 4.66 3.47 -5.71
CA GLU A 59 5.32 2.17 -5.75
C GLU A 59 5.93 1.81 -4.39
N ILE A 60 6.54 2.77 -3.67
CA ILE A 60 7.10 2.48 -2.34
C ILE A 60 6.01 2.27 -1.28
N ILE A 61 4.89 2.99 -1.34
CA ILE A 61 3.76 2.79 -0.43
C ILE A 61 3.23 1.35 -0.57
N VAL A 62 2.94 0.93 -1.80
CA VAL A 62 2.45 -0.43 -2.09
C VAL A 62 3.48 -1.49 -1.68
N CYS A 63 4.76 -1.26 -1.94
CA CYS A 63 5.83 -2.18 -1.58
C CYS A 63 5.92 -2.38 -0.05
N VAL A 64 5.71 -1.31 0.73
CA VAL A 64 5.64 -1.43 2.20
C VAL A 64 4.38 -2.20 2.64
N GLY A 65 3.25 -2.00 1.96
CA GLY A 65 2.04 -2.80 2.18
C GLY A 65 2.29 -4.30 1.98
N TYR A 66 2.87 -4.70 0.85
CA TYR A 66 3.25 -6.09 0.59
C TYR A 66 4.28 -6.62 1.60
N PHE A 67 5.25 -5.79 1.99
CA PHE A 67 6.26 -6.21 2.96
C PHE A 67 5.65 -6.58 4.31
N THR A 68 4.57 -5.91 4.71
CA THR A 68 4.01 -5.99 6.07
C THR A 68 2.73 -6.82 6.19
N VAL A 69 1.98 -7.00 5.11
CA VAL A 69 0.67 -7.67 5.15
C VAL A 69 0.78 -9.07 5.75
N ASN A 70 0.02 -9.31 6.84
CA ASN A 70 0.00 -10.57 7.59
C ASN A 70 1.38 -11.08 8.05
N HIS A 71 2.36 -10.19 8.24
CA HIS A 71 3.73 -10.57 8.61
C HIS A 71 4.24 -9.78 9.83
N PRO A 72 4.03 -10.30 11.07
CA PRO A 72 4.36 -9.60 12.30
C PRO A 72 5.81 -9.10 12.39
N ASP A 73 6.78 -9.92 11.99
CA ASP A 73 8.20 -9.52 12.07
C ASP A 73 8.52 -8.33 11.15
N ASN A 74 8.03 -8.36 9.91
CA ASN A 74 8.19 -7.25 8.97
C ASN A 74 7.42 -5.99 9.40
N GLN A 75 6.27 -6.14 10.07
CA GLN A 75 5.56 -5.02 10.70
C GLN A 75 6.42 -4.37 11.80
N VAL A 76 7.17 -5.15 12.58
CA VAL A 76 8.11 -4.62 13.60
C VAL A 76 9.23 -3.82 12.94
N ILE A 77 9.72 -4.24 11.77
CA ILE A 77 10.75 -3.49 11.03
C ILE A 77 10.26 -2.08 10.72
N VAL A 78 9.05 -1.88 10.18
CA VAL A 78 8.60 -0.55 9.73
C VAL A 78 8.29 0.44 10.86
N GLN A 79 8.00 -0.04 12.06
CA GLN A 79 7.82 0.82 13.25
C GLN A 79 9.13 1.14 13.99
N SER A 80 10.25 0.56 13.58
CA SER A 80 11.52 0.65 14.31
C SER A 80 12.53 1.63 13.66
N GLY A 81 13.59 1.93 14.40
CA GLY A 81 14.72 2.73 13.92
C GLY A 81 14.57 4.22 14.17
N ARG A 82 15.17 5.05 13.31
CA ARG A 82 15.17 6.51 13.49
C ARG A 82 13.79 7.09 13.21
N HIS A 83 13.38 8.04 14.06
CA HIS A 83 12.14 8.78 13.90
C HIS A 83 12.31 9.92 12.86
N PRO A 84 11.25 10.27 12.10
CA PRO A 84 10.01 9.51 12.00
C PRO A 84 10.25 8.16 11.31
N THR A 85 9.65 7.09 11.85
CA THR A 85 9.80 5.72 11.33
C THR A 85 9.09 5.57 9.98
N VAL A 86 9.24 4.42 9.30
CA VAL A 86 8.55 4.19 8.02
C VAL A 86 7.04 4.28 8.21
N LEU A 87 6.51 3.67 9.27
CA LEU A 87 5.08 3.76 9.61
C LEU A 87 4.65 5.20 9.86
N GLN A 88 5.37 5.96 10.70
CA GLN A 88 5.04 7.37 10.94
C GLN A 88 5.10 8.21 9.67
N LYS A 89 6.09 7.97 8.80
CA LYS A 89 6.21 8.67 7.51
C LYS A 89 5.02 8.41 6.58
N LEU A 90 4.46 7.20 6.59
CA LEU A 90 3.23 6.90 5.85
C LEU A 90 2.04 7.70 6.39
N CYS A 91 1.92 7.83 7.72
CA CYS A 91 0.88 8.64 8.36
C CYS A 91 1.06 10.15 8.12
N GLN A 92 2.27 10.60 7.79
CA GLN A 92 2.64 12.00 7.59
C GLN A 92 2.70 12.41 6.11
N LEU A 93 2.19 11.58 5.19
CA LEU A 93 2.10 11.93 3.78
C LEU A 93 1.21 13.17 3.54
N PRO A 94 1.30 13.82 2.36
CA PRO A 94 0.45 14.97 2.05
C PRO A 94 -1.04 14.64 2.19
N PHE A 95 -1.85 15.61 2.64
CA PHE A 95 -3.28 15.44 2.94
C PHE A 95 -4.11 14.78 1.81
N GLN A 96 -3.68 14.94 0.55
CA GLN A 96 -4.32 14.31 -0.60
C GLN A 96 -4.36 12.77 -0.48
N TYR A 97 -3.36 12.14 0.15
CA TYR A 97 -3.34 10.69 0.41
C TYR A 97 -4.34 10.23 1.47
N PHE A 98 -5.00 11.17 2.15
CA PHE A 98 -6.03 10.92 3.16
C PHE A 98 -7.42 11.39 2.71
N SER A 99 -7.54 11.98 1.52
CA SER A 99 -8.76 12.64 1.07
C SER A 99 -9.13 12.41 -0.41
N ASP A 100 -8.17 12.26 -1.33
CA ASP A 100 -8.46 11.93 -2.74
C ASP A 100 -8.84 10.45 -2.85
N PRO A 101 -10.04 10.11 -3.38
CA PRO A 101 -10.51 8.73 -3.53
C PRO A 101 -9.57 7.78 -4.28
N ARG A 102 -8.71 8.31 -5.15
CA ARG A 102 -7.69 7.51 -5.86
C ARG A 102 -6.49 7.23 -4.98
N LEU A 103 -6.02 8.21 -4.22
CA LEU A 103 -4.81 8.10 -3.40
C LEU A 103 -5.04 7.33 -2.10
N ILE A 104 -6.24 7.43 -1.50
CA ILE A 104 -6.60 6.62 -0.33
C ILE A 104 -6.55 5.12 -0.66
N LYS A 105 -6.90 4.73 -1.90
CA LYS A 105 -6.81 3.34 -2.38
C LYS A 105 -5.37 2.83 -2.53
N VAL A 106 -4.39 3.73 -2.50
CA VAL A 106 -2.96 3.38 -2.48
C VAL A 106 -2.45 3.32 -1.03
N LEU A 107 -2.72 4.35 -0.24
CA LEU A 107 -2.18 4.47 1.13
C LEU A 107 -2.88 3.56 2.14
N PHE A 108 -4.21 3.58 2.21
CA PHE A 108 -4.94 2.96 3.32
C PHE A 108 -4.75 1.44 3.38
N PRO A 109 -4.75 0.68 2.26
CA PRO A 109 -4.42 -0.74 2.31
C PRO A 109 -3.05 -1.02 2.94
N SER A 110 -2.06 -0.17 2.67
CA SER A 110 -0.70 -0.31 3.19
C SER A 110 -0.61 0.02 4.69
N LEU A 111 -1.35 1.03 5.16
CA LEU A 111 -1.46 1.33 6.59
C LEU A 111 -2.19 0.21 7.36
N ILE A 112 -3.27 -0.32 6.79
CA ILE A 112 -4.01 -1.45 7.35
C ILE A 112 -3.11 -2.67 7.44
N ALA A 113 -2.38 -3.01 6.37
CA ALA A 113 -1.42 -4.11 6.34
C ALA A 113 -0.33 -3.98 7.43
N ALA A 114 0.22 -2.76 7.58
CA ALA A 114 1.22 -2.49 8.61
C ALA A 114 0.68 -2.63 10.04
N CYS A 115 -0.61 -2.38 10.27
CA CYS A 115 -1.20 -2.37 11.61
C CYS A 115 -2.03 -3.62 11.95
N TYR A 116 -2.31 -4.49 10.98
CA TYR A 116 -3.17 -5.65 11.16
C TYR A 116 -2.60 -6.60 12.21
N ASN A 117 -3.40 -6.91 13.24
CA ASN A 117 -3.01 -7.71 14.41
C ASN A 117 -1.72 -7.27 15.13
N ASN A 118 -1.31 -6.01 14.98
CA ASN A 118 -0.14 -5.46 15.65
C ASN A 118 -0.52 -4.28 16.54
N HIS A 119 -0.58 -4.52 17.86
CA HIS A 119 -1.05 -3.53 18.82
C HIS A 119 -0.13 -2.29 18.87
N GLN A 120 1.19 -2.47 18.81
CA GLN A 120 2.13 -1.36 18.86
C GLN A 120 2.01 -0.47 17.61
N ASN A 121 1.91 -1.05 16.42
CA ASN A 121 1.72 -0.29 15.19
C ASN A 121 0.38 0.48 15.22
N LYS A 122 -0.69 -0.09 15.79
CA LYS A 122 -1.96 0.61 16.00
C LYS A 122 -1.83 1.83 16.91
N ILE A 123 -1.11 1.71 18.02
CA ILE A 123 -0.85 2.86 18.92
C ILE A 123 -0.12 3.98 18.16
N ILE A 124 0.90 3.64 17.36
CA ILE A 124 1.62 4.62 16.55
C ILE A 124 0.69 5.28 15.53
N LEU A 125 -0.13 4.49 14.84
CA LEU A 125 -1.10 4.99 13.86
C LEU A 125 -2.09 5.98 14.52
N GLU A 126 -2.65 5.65 15.68
CA GLU A 126 -3.61 6.49 16.42
C GLU A 126 -3.01 7.81 16.91
N GLN A 127 -1.70 7.83 17.17
CA GLN A 127 -0.99 9.07 17.53
C GLN A 127 -0.78 10.00 16.34
N GLU A 128 -0.69 9.45 15.13
CA GLU A 128 -0.37 10.22 13.92
C GLU A 128 -1.63 10.60 13.11
N MET A 129 -2.69 9.77 13.14
CA MET A 129 -3.92 10.00 12.37
C MET A 129 -5.16 9.36 13.00
N SER A 130 -6.35 9.81 12.57
CA SER A 130 -7.62 9.21 13.01
C SER A 130 -7.86 7.84 12.38
N CYS A 131 -7.97 6.79 13.21
CA CYS A 131 -8.32 5.44 12.76
C CYS A 131 -9.74 5.34 12.16
N VAL A 132 -10.60 6.32 12.41
CA VAL A 132 -11.94 6.37 11.80
C VAL A 132 -11.85 6.36 10.27
N LEU A 133 -10.83 7.02 9.69
CA LEU A 133 -10.62 7.03 8.23
C LEU A 133 -10.44 5.63 7.65
N LEU A 134 -9.64 4.79 8.33
CA LEU A 134 -9.42 3.41 7.90
C LEU A 134 -10.67 2.55 8.13
N ALA A 135 -11.37 2.75 9.24
CA ALA A 135 -12.60 2.03 9.53
C ALA A 135 -13.69 2.32 8.48
N THR A 136 -13.91 3.59 8.13
CA THR A 136 -14.85 4.00 7.08
C THR A 136 -14.44 3.39 5.73
N PHE A 137 -13.16 3.45 5.37
CA PHE A 137 -12.67 2.85 4.13
C PHE A 137 -12.95 1.33 4.05
N ILE A 138 -12.73 0.58 5.14
CA ILE A 138 -13.03 -0.85 5.19
C ILE A 138 -14.54 -1.10 5.05
N GLN A 139 -15.37 -0.29 5.71
CA GLN A 139 -16.83 -0.39 5.62
C GLN A 139 -17.34 -0.13 4.20
N ASP A 140 -16.83 0.90 3.53
CA ASP A 140 -17.20 1.25 2.16
C ASP A 140 -16.84 0.13 1.17
N LEU A 141 -15.68 -0.51 1.34
CA LEU A 141 -15.29 -1.67 0.54
C LEU A 141 -16.20 -2.88 0.77
N ALA A 142 -16.60 -3.14 2.01
CA ALA A 142 -17.51 -4.24 2.34
C ALA A 142 -18.93 -4.04 1.79
N GLN A 143 -19.37 -2.79 1.62
CA GLN A 143 -20.68 -2.43 1.07
C GLN A 143 -20.74 -2.41 -0.46
N THR A 144 -19.63 -2.72 -1.16
CA THR A 144 -19.59 -2.82 -2.63
C THR A 144 -19.55 -4.28 -3.10
N PRO A 145 -20.60 -5.11 -2.92
CA PRO A 145 -20.68 -6.39 -3.61
C PRO A 145 -21.13 -6.14 -5.06
N GLY A 146 -20.22 -6.30 -6.01
CA GLY A 146 -20.47 -6.60 -7.43
C GLY A 146 -21.66 -5.91 -8.12
N GLN A 147 -21.47 -4.69 -8.63
CA GLN A 147 -22.20 -4.21 -9.82
C GLN A 147 -21.48 -4.68 -11.10
N ALA A 148 -21.32 -5.99 -11.24
CA ALA A 148 -20.86 -6.64 -12.46
C ALA A 148 -21.66 -7.93 -12.60
N ASP A 149 -22.83 -7.83 -13.26
CA ASP A 149 -23.62 -8.89 -13.93
C ASP A 149 -25.11 -8.55 -13.94
N ASN A 150 -25.49 -7.41 -14.55
CA ASN A 150 -26.88 -7.19 -14.95
C ASN A 150 -26.95 -6.09 -16.03
N GLN A 151 -26.49 -6.41 -17.24
CA GLN A 151 -26.91 -5.74 -18.49
C GLN A 151 -26.29 -6.43 -19.72
N SER A 152 -26.87 -7.55 -20.14
CA SER A 152 -26.93 -7.97 -21.55
C SER A 152 -27.75 -9.24 -21.68
N ASP A 153 -29.07 -9.11 -21.68
CA ASP A 153 -29.95 -10.01 -22.46
C ASP A 153 -31.37 -9.44 -22.54
N GLN A 154 -31.48 -8.30 -23.23
CA GLN A 154 -32.72 -7.93 -23.92
C GLN A 154 -32.36 -7.23 -25.23
N SER A 155 -32.25 -8.00 -26.31
CA SER A 155 -32.64 -7.50 -27.62
C SER A 155 -33.37 -8.59 -28.40
N LYS A 156 -34.57 -8.23 -28.81
CA LYS A 156 -35.55 -9.02 -29.55
C LYS A 156 -35.01 -9.37 -30.94
N GLY A 157 -35.51 -10.48 -31.47
CA GLY A 157 -35.02 -11.09 -32.69
C GLY A 157 -35.32 -10.35 -33.98
N THR A 158 -34.72 -10.86 -35.04
CA THR A 158 -35.27 -10.82 -36.39
C THR A 158 -34.86 -12.09 -37.10
N SER A 159 -35.85 -12.88 -37.52
CA SER A 159 -35.71 -13.99 -38.45
C SER A 159 -35.01 -13.54 -39.74
N LEU A 160 -34.12 -14.38 -40.26
CA LEU A 160 -33.72 -14.32 -41.66
C LEU A 160 -33.91 -15.70 -42.28
N LEU A 161 -34.86 -15.73 -43.21
CA LEU A 161 -35.09 -16.74 -44.24
C LEU A 161 -33.80 -16.98 -45.03
N ILE A 162 -33.39 -18.24 -45.17
CA ILE A 162 -33.05 -18.90 -46.45
C ILE A 162 -33.44 -20.37 -46.33
#